data_AF-A0A4Q0XS43-F1
#
_entry.id   AF-A0A4Q0XS43-F1
#
_cell.length_a   1.000
_cell.length_b   1.000
_cell.length_c   1.000
_cell.angle_alpha   90.00
_cell.angle_beta   90.00
_cell.angle_gamma   90.00
#
_symmetry.space_group_name_H-M   'P 1'
#
loop_
_entity.id
_entity.type
_entity.pdbx_description
1 polymer ?
#
loop_
_entity_poly.entity_id
_entity_poly.type
_entity_poly.pdbx_seq_one_letter_code
_entity_poly.pdbx_strand_id
1 'polypeptide(L)' 'MANSAIPDDILKIQKKLATFEVGSRNYKKYTKILAKHIKTHTMKKRVNSHIKTIETIEEIKKKSEEEQ' A
#
# COMPACT_ATOMS: atom_id res chain seq x y z
N MET A 1 4.58 0.17 -17.99
CA MET A 1 3.74 1.38 -18.08
C MET A 1 2.35 0.99 -17.55
N ALA A 2 2.03 1.13 -16.27
CA ALA A 2 1.72 2.40 -15.63
C ALA A 2 1.99 2.37 -14.12
N ASN A 3 2.57 3.46 -13.62
CA ASN A 3 2.64 3.85 -12.22
C ASN A 3 1.24 4.24 -11.72
N SER A 4 0.40 3.30 -11.29
CA SER A 4 -0.83 3.67 -10.59
C SER A 4 -0.54 3.80 -9.10
N ALA A 5 -0.63 5.03 -8.59
CA ALA A 5 -0.42 5.37 -7.18
C ALA A 5 -1.35 4.64 -6.20
N ILE A 6 -2.38 3.94 -6.70
CA ILE A 6 -3.44 3.26 -5.96
C ILE A 6 -3.72 1.87 -6.58
N PRO A 7 -3.77 0.79 -5.77
CA PRO A 7 -4.12 -0.56 -6.22
C PRO A 7 -5.51 -0.67 -6.86
N ASP A 8 -5.64 -1.56 -7.85
CA ASP A 8 -6.90 -1.80 -8.59
C ASP A 8 -8.07 -2.21 -7.70
N ASP A 9 -7.82 -3.00 -6.66
CA ASP A 9 -8.86 -3.47 -5.74
C ASP A 9 -9.48 -2.30 -4.97
N ILE A 10 -8.64 -1.34 -4.57
CA ILE A 10 -9.05 -0.11 -3.89
C ILE A 10 -9.88 0.75 -4.85
N LEU A 11 -9.46 0.89 -6.11
CA LEU A 11 -10.22 1.60 -7.14
C LEU A 11 -11.59 0.95 -7.41
N LYS A 12 -11.64 -0.37 -7.49
CA LYS A 12 -12.90 -1.12 -7.68
C LYS A 12 -13.86 -0.89 -6.51
N ILE A 13 -13.36 -0.90 -5.27
CA ILE A 13 -14.18 -0.63 -4.08
C ILE A 13 -14.67 0.82 -4.06
N GLN A 14 -13.83 1.80 -4.41
CA GLN A 14 -14.20 3.21 -4.47
C GLN A 14 -15.30 3.46 -5.51
N LYS A 15 -15.18 2.89 -6.72
CA LYS A 15 -16.23 2.97 -7.76
C LYS A 15 -17.56 2.41 -7.26
N LYS A 16 -17.54 1.28 -6.56
CA LYS A 16 -18.74 0.65 -6.00
C LYS A 16 -19.33 1.44 -4.83
N LEU A 17 -18.50 2.13 -4.04
CA LEU A 17 -18.99 3.02 -2.99
C LEU A 17 -19.71 4.24 -3.55
N ALA A 18 -19.25 4.77 -4.69
CA ALA A 18 -19.88 5.92 -5.35
C ALA A 18 -21.31 5.64 -5.84
N THR A 19 -21.68 4.37 -6.04
CA THR A 19 -23.04 3.97 -6.45
C THR A 19 -23.99 3.74 -5.27
N PHE A 20 -23.50 3.72 -4.03
CA PHE A 20 -24.34 3.45 -2.86
C PHE A 20 -24.77 4.74 -2.17
N GLU A 21 -26.03 4.77 -1.73
CA GLU A 21 -26.53 5.83 -0.84
C GLU A 21 -25.76 5.83 0.48
N VAL A 22 -25.34 7.03 0.90
CA VAL A 22 -24.59 7.25 2.13
C VAL A 22 -25.42 6.77 3.32
N GLY A 23 -24.83 5.91 4.14
CA GLY A 23 -25.50 5.34 5.32
C GLY A 23 -26.27 4.04 5.07
N SER A 24 -26.47 3.63 3.82
CA SER A 24 -27.03 2.33 3.48
C SER A 24 -26.19 1.17 4.04
N ARG A 25 -26.79 -0.01 4.22
CA ARG A 25 -26.08 -1.21 4.71
C ARG A 25 -24.87 -1.54 3.82
N ASN A 26 -25.03 -1.44 2.51
CA ASN A 26 -23.96 -1.68 1.55
C ASN A 26 -22.87 -0.61 1.63
N TYR A 27 -23.22 0.67 1.73
CA TYR A 27 -22.24 1.73 1.93
C TYR A 27 -21.38 1.49 3.18
N LYS A 28 -22.01 1.19 4.33
CA LYS A 28 -21.31 0.88 5.58
C LYS A 28 -20.39 -0.35 5.44
N LYS A 29 -20.86 -1.40 4.76
CA LYS A 29 -20.08 -2.62 4.48
C LYS A 29 -18.84 -2.31 3.63
N TYR A 30 -19.02 -1.66 2.49
CA TYR A 30 -17.93 -1.40 1.55
C TYR A 30 -16.94 -0.35 2.07
N THR A 31 -17.38 0.57 2.93
CA THR A 31 -16.49 1.51 3.62
C THR A 31 -15.53 0.77 4.56
N LYS A 32 -16.04 -0.21 5.33
CA LYS A 32 -15.19 -1.07 6.17
C LYS A 32 -14.18 -1.89 5.35
N ILE A 33 -14.64 -2.43 4.22
CA ILE A 33 -13.77 -3.20 3.31
C ILE A 33 -12.67 -2.29 2.74
N LEU A 34 -13.00 -1.06 2.32
CA LEU A 34 -12.04 -0.09 1.82
C LEU A 34 -10.96 0.23 2.86
N ALA A 35 -11.36 0.54 4.10
CA ALA A 35 -10.45 0.85 5.18
C ALA A 35 -9.44 -0.29 5.45
N LYS A 36 -9.91 -1.55 5.41
CA LYS A 36 -9.03 -2.73 5.53
C LYS A 36 -8.00 -2.80 4.41
N HIS A 37 -8.42 -2.60 3.16
CA HIS A 37 -7.51 -2.66 2.00
C HIS A 37 -6.47 -1.54 2.03
N ILE A 38 -6.88 -0.31 2.37
CA ILE A 38 -5.95 0.83 2.53
C ILE A 38 -4.91 0.50 3.61
N LYS A 39 -5.34 0.00 4.77
CA LYS A 39 -4.41 -0.37 5.86
C LYS A 39 -3.40 -1.42 5.40
N THR A 40 -3.85 -2.52 4.79
CA THR A 40 -2.96 -3.58 4.30
C THR A 40 -1.97 -3.06 3.27
N HIS A 41 -2.42 -2.25 2.32
CA HIS A 41 -1.56 -1.67 1.30
C HIS A 41 -0.49 -0.73 1.90
N THR A 42 -0.88 0.15 2.82
CA THR A 42 0.05 1.04 3.53
C THR A 42 1.07 0.25 4.36
N MET A 43 0.62 -0.82 5.04
CA MET A 43 1.50 -1.70 5.79
C MET A 43 2.54 -2.38 4.90
N LYS A 44 2.13 -2.89 3.74
CA LYS A 44 3.04 -3.51 2.75
C LYS A 44 4.08 -2.51 2.25
N LYS A 45 3.66 -1.27 1.94
CA LYS A 45 4.60 -0.19 1.57
C LYS A 45 5.62 0.10 2.65
N ARG A 46 5.22 0.15 3.93
CA ARG A 46 6.14 0.40 5.05
C ARG A 46 7.19 -0.70 5.19
N VAL A 47 6.77 -1.97 5.10
CA VAL A 47 7.68 -3.12 5.16
C VAL A 47 8.68 -3.07 4.01
N ASN A 48 8.20 -2.89 2.78
CA ASN A 48 9.09 -2.78 1.61
C ASN A 48 10.08 -1.62 1.74
N SER A 49 9.67 -0.49 2.32
CA SER A 49 10.59 0.63 2.58
C SER A 49 11.67 0.28 3.60
N HIS A 50 11.31 -0.43 4.69
CA HIS A 50 12.28 -0.84 5.70
C HIS A 50 13.28 -1.84 5.13
N ILE A 51 12.82 -2.82 4.35
CA ILE A 51 13.68 -3.79 3.66
C ILE A 51 14.71 -3.07 2.79
N LYS A 52 14.26 -2.12 1.96
CA LYS A 52 15.17 -1.31 1.11
C LYS A 52 16.22 -0.55 1.90
N THR A 53 15.84 0.02 3.05
CA THR A 53 16.79 0.71 3.93
C THR A 53 17.84 -0.26 4.47
N ILE A 54 17.45 -1.47 4.87
CA ILE A 54 18.37 -2.51 5.33
C ILE A 54 19.32 -2.92 4.20
N GLU A 55 18.79 -3.23 3.01
CA GLU A 55 19.58 -3.57 1.82
C GLU A 55 20.61 -2.48 1.49
N THR A 56 20.19 -1.21 1.54
CA THR A 56 21.07 -0.06 1.29
C THR A 56 22.21 0.02 2.32
N ILE A 57 21.92 -0.23 3.60
CA ILE A 57 22.93 -0.23 4.66
C ILE A 57 23.94 -1.37 4.46
N GLU A 58 23.47 -2.56 4.10
CA GLU A 58 24.34 -3.71 3.81
C GLU A 58 25.26 -3.43 2.61
N GLU A 59 24.74 -2.83 1.54
CA GLU A 59 25.54 -2.42 0.38
C GLU A 59 26.61 -1.39 0.75
N ILE A 60 26.28 -0.40 1.58
CA ILE A 60 27.24 0.60 2.07
C ILE A 60 28.33 -0.08 2.89
N LYS A 61 27.96 -0.98 3.80
CA LYS A 61 28.91 -1.72 4.63
C LYS A 61 29.87 -2.54 3.77
N LYS A 62 29.35 -3.31 2.80
CA LYS A 62 30.16 -4.12 1.91
C LYS A 62 31.16 -3.27 1.12
N LYS A 63 30.73 -2.14 0.56
CA LYS A 63 31.63 -1.20 -0.14
C LYS A 63 32.74 -0.67 0.76
N SER A 64 32.41 -0.33 2.01
CA SER A 64 33.41 0.14 2.97
C SER A 64 34.46 -0.91 3.37
N GLU A 65 34.11 -2.20 3.27
CA GLU A 65 35.04 -3.32 3.51
C GLU A 65 35.90 -3.63 2.27
N GLU A 66 35.40 -3.38 1.05
CA GLU A 66 36.14 -3.56 -0.21
C GLU A 66 37.16 -2.43 -0.50
N GLU A 67 36.95 -1.25 0.07
CA GLU A 67 37.84 -0.08 -0.08
C GLU A 67 38.97 -0.01 0.98
N GLN A 68 39.00 -0.94 1.94
CA GLN A 68 40.05 -1.10 2.98
C GLN A 68 41.03 -2.21 2.62
#